data_AF-A0A2H1L643-F1
#
_entry.id   AF-A0A2H1L643-F1
#
_cell.length_a   1.000
_cell.length_b   1.000
_cell.length_c   1.000
_cell.angle_alpha   90.00
_cell.angle_beta   90.00
_cell.angle_gamma   90.00
#
_symmetry.space_group_name_H-M   'P 1'
#
loop_
_entity.id
_entity.type
_entity.pdbx_description
1 polymer ?
#
loop_
_entity_poly.entity_id
_entity_poly.type
_entity_poly.pdbx_seq_one_letter_code
_entity_poly.pdbx_strand_id
1 'polypeptide(L)'
;MSTNERSGARGRALRRFRVSPINAVFTLLFLAGSVLFFLYDTWLTGTVFLVAAVCQYAFAVFTRRGRSGSDLWRMSVFEPSDERDRAVLRTASAFVAYVAATGSMVAFVAALLFFRSETVLVTYLALQAMAINLLWGVSIWVVARRS
;
A
#
# COMPACT_ATOMS: atom_id res chain seq x y z
N MET A 1 -11.54 11.05 44.92
CA MET A 1 -11.63 9.86 44.04
C MET A 1 -12.20 10.28 42.68
N SER A 2 -11.44 10.03 41.62
CA SER A 2 -11.84 9.81 40.21
C SER A 2 -12.64 10.86 39.38
N THR A 3 -11.95 11.85 38.80
CA THR A 3 -12.38 12.44 37.50
C THR A 3 -11.25 12.68 36.50
N ASN A 4 -10.00 12.80 36.95
CA ASN A 4 -8.89 13.19 36.06
C ASN A 4 -8.19 12.04 35.32
N GLU A 5 -8.38 10.77 35.72
CA GLU A 5 -7.73 9.63 35.04
C GLU A 5 -8.39 9.23 33.71
N ARG A 6 -9.68 9.55 33.51
CA ARG A 6 -10.42 9.13 32.31
C ARG A 6 -10.03 9.91 31.05
N SER A 7 -9.63 11.18 31.19
CA SER A 7 -9.22 12.02 30.06
C SER A 7 -7.85 11.59 29.48
N GLY A 8 -6.89 11.24 30.35
CA GLY A 8 -5.57 10.75 29.94
C GLY A 8 -5.59 9.35 29.31
N ALA A 9 -6.62 8.54 29.56
CA ALA A 9 -6.78 7.22 28.95
C ALA A 9 -7.31 7.29 27.50
N ARG A 10 -8.30 8.15 27.23
CA ARG A 10 -8.83 8.37 25.86
C ARG A 10 -7.80 9.02 24.94
N GLY A 11 -7.05 10.01 25.42
CA GLY A 11 -5.97 10.64 24.65
C GLY A 11 -4.82 9.67 24.30
N ARG A 12 -4.49 8.74 25.21
CA ARG A 12 -3.52 7.66 24.95
C ARG A 12 -4.07 6.59 24.00
N ALA A 13 -5.35 6.24 24.10
CA ALA A 13 -5.99 5.30 23.18
C ALA A 13 -6.04 5.85 21.75
N LEU A 14 -6.45 7.11 21.56
CA LEU A 14 -6.47 7.77 20.25
C LEU A 14 -5.05 7.95 19.68
N ARG A 15 -4.05 8.24 20.51
CA ARG A 15 -2.63 8.21 20.10
C ARG A 15 -2.14 6.82 19.69
N ARG A 16 -2.66 5.74 20.29
CA ARG A 16 -2.35 4.35 19.88
C ARG A 16 -2.91 3.98 18.50
N PHE A 17 -3.95 4.67 18.04
CA PHE A 17 -4.54 4.47 16.70
C PHE A 17 -4.03 5.46 15.64
N ARG A 18 -3.11 6.36 15.99
CA ARG A 18 -2.42 7.16 14.98
C ARG A 18 -1.51 6.24 14.18
N VAL A 19 -1.93 5.90 12.98
CA VAL A 19 -1.13 5.18 11.99
C VAL A 19 -0.35 6.20 11.16
N SER A 20 0.80 5.80 10.59
CA SER A 20 1.49 6.60 9.56
C SER A 20 0.51 7.16 8.52
N PRO A 21 0.65 8.44 8.09
CA PRO A 21 -0.22 9.04 7.10
C PRO A 21 -0.36 8.22 5.82
N ILE A 22 0.71 7.54 5.39
CA ILE A 22 0.72 6.70 4.19
C ILE A 22 -0.28 5.55 4.33
N ASN A 23 -0.27 4.84 5.46
CA ASN A 23 -1.20 3.75 5.71
C ASN A 23 -2.64 4.24 5.85
N ALA A 24 -2.84 5.44 6.42
CA ALA A 24 -4.17 6.04 6.47
C ALA A 24 -4.69 6.35 5.06
N VAL A 25 -3.84 6.92 4.19
CA VAL A 25 -4.19 7.20 2.79
C VAL A 25 -4.53 5.90 2.04
N PHE A 26 -3.70 4.86 2.13
CA PHE A 26 -4.00 3.58 1.48
C PHE A 26 -5.27 2.92 2.02
N THR A 27 -5.47 2.94 3.34
CA THR A 27 -6.70 2.41 3.95
C THR A 27 -7.93 3.15 3.42
N LEU A 28 -7.89 4.49 3.37
CA LEU A 28 -8.98 5.30 2.85
C LEU A 28 -9.22 5.06 1.36
N LEU A 29 -8.16 4.90 0.57
CA LEU A 29 -8.25 4.58 -0.85
C LEU A 29 -8.99 3.25 -1.07
N PHE A 30 -8.60 2.19 -0.36
CA PHE A 30 -9.26 0.90 -0.47
C PHE A 30 -10.70 0.94 0.04
N LEU A 31 -10.97 1.67 1.13
CA LEU A 31 -12.31 1.82 1.67
C LEU A 31 -13.23 2.58 0.70
N ALA A 32 -12.74 3.67 0.09
CA ALA A 32 -13.48 4.42 -0.91
C ALA A 32 -13.77 3.56 -2.15
N GLY A 33 -12.78 2.78 -2.61
CA GLY A 33 -12.96 1.81 -3.70
C GLY A 33 -14.02 0.75 -3.37
N SER A 34 -14.01 0.22 -2.14
CA SER A 34 -15.02 -0.74 -1.67
C SER A 34 -16.43 -0.17 -1.75
N VAL A 35 -16.64 1.04 -1.21
CA VAL A 35 -17.94 1.73 -1.26
C VAL A 35 -18.39 1.93 -2.70
N LEU A 36 -17.49 2.41 -3.56
CA LEU A 36 -17.79 2.63 -4.97
C LEU A 36 -18.22 1.33 -5.68
N PHE A 37 -17.51 0.23 -5.46
CA PHE A 37 -17.87 -1.06 -6.07
C PHE A 37 -19.18 -1.66 -5.54
N PHE A 38 -19.53 -1.42 -4.28
CA PHE A 38 -20.86 -1.78 -3.77
C PHE A 38 -21.97 -0.94 -4.41
N LEU A 39 -21.72 0.36 -4.66
CA LEU A 39 -22.69 1.21 -5.37
C LEU A 39 -22.92 0.78 -6.83
N TYR A 40 -21.93 0.15 -7.46
CA TYR A 40 -22.03 -0.42 -8.81
C TYR A 40 -22.45 -1.90 -8.86
N ASP A 41 -22.99 -2.45 -7.75
CA ASP A 41 -23.49 -3.82 -7.64
C ASP A 41 -22.44 -4.93 -7.89
N THR A 42 -21.16 -4.57 -7.76
CA THR A 42 -20.03 -5.51 -7.90
C THR A 42 -19.56 -6.02 -6.54
N TRP A 43 -20.42 -6.79 -5.87
CA TRP A 43 -20.25 -7.20 -4.47
C TRP A 43 -18.94 -7.91 -4.16
N LEU A 44 -18.48 -8.81 -5.06
CA LEU A 44 -17.22 -9.52 -4.87
C LEU A 44 -16.05 -8.53 -4.83
N THR A 45 -15.96 -7.63 -5.81
CA THR A 45 -14.92 -6.61 -5.90
C THR A 45 -14.98 -5.65 -4.71
N GLY A 46 -16.17 -5.20 -4.34
CA GLY A 46 -16.39 -4.37 -3.15
C GLY A 46 -15.90 -5.05 -1.87
N THR A 47 -16.16 -6.35 -1.73
CA THR A 47 -15.70 -7.16 -0.59
C THR A 47 -14.19 -7.33 -0.56
N VAL A 48 -13.56 -7.60 -1.71
CA VAL A 48 -12.09 -7.70 -1.82
C VAL A 48 -11.42 -6.40 -1.37
N PHE A 49 -11.93 -5.24 -1.84
CA PHE A 49 -11.42 -3.94 -1.42
C PHE A 49 -11.65 -3.67 0.08
N LEU A 50 -12.80 -4.09 0.63
CA LEU A 50 -13.08 -3.96 2.06
C LEU A 50 -12.11 -4.78 2.91
N VAL A 51 -11.92 -6.06 2.56
CA VAL A 51 -10.99 -6.95 3.25
C VAL A 51 -9.57 -6.40 3.16
N ALA A 52 -9.15 -5.93 1.98
CA ALA A 52 -7.85 -5.29 1.81
C ALA A 52 -7.68 -4.06 2.73
N ALA A 53 -8.69 -3.19 2.80
CA ALA A 53 -8.66 -2.01 3.68
C ALA A 53 -8.53 -2.41 5.16
N VAL A 54 -9.35 -3.38 5.61
CA VAL A 54 -9.34 -3.86 7.00
C VAL A 54 -8.01 -4.52 7.33
N CYS A 55 -7.50 -5.41 6.47
CA CYS A 55 -6.21 -6.06 6.65
C CYS A 55 -5.08 -5.04 6.71
N GLN A 56 -5.01 -4.09 5.76
CA GLN A 56 -3.98 -3.05 5.72
C GLN A 56 -3.96 -2.23 7.03
N TYR A 57 -5.14 -1.79 7.48
CA TYR A 57 -5.25 -1.02 8.72
C TYR A 57 -4.91 -1.87 9.95
N ALA A 58 -5.41 -3.11 10.01
CA ALA A 58 -5.14 -4.04 11.11
C ALA A 58 -3.65 -4.36 11.23
N PHE A 59 -2.96 -4.63 10.12
CA PHE A 59 -1.51 -4.81 10.08
C PHE A 59 -0.80 -3.57 10.62
N ALA A 60 -1.21 -2.39 10.17
CA ALA A 60 -0.56 -1.15 10.59
C ALA A 60 -0.76 -0.82 12.09
N VAL A 61 -1.89 -1.22 12.67
CA VAL A 61 -2.14 -1.12 14.13
C VAL A 61 -1.41 -2.20 14.92
N PHE A 62 -1.35 -3.43 14.39
CA PHE A 62 -0.74 -4.58 15.07
C PHE A 62 0.78 -4.40 15.24
N THR A 63 1.46 -3.93 14.20
CA THR A 63 2.93 -3.73 14.24
C THR A 63 3.36 -2.66 15.23
N ARG A 64 2.49 -1.68 15.55
CA ARG A 64 2.72 -0.69 16.61
C ARG A 64 2.50 -1.23 18.04
N ARG A 65 1.68 -2.27 18.21
CA ARG A 65 1.41 -2.87 19.54
C ARG A 65 2.52 -3.81 20.02
N GLY A 66 3.35 -4.33 19.10
CA GLY A 66 4.46 -5.21 19.41
C GLY A 66 5.63 -4.47 20.06
N ARG A 67 5.72 -4.53 21.40
CA ARG A 67 6.88 -4.05 22.17
C ARG A 67 8.17 -4.91 21.97
N SER A 68 8.09 -5.94 21.13
CA SER A 68 9.18 -6.82 20.67
C SER A 68 8.98 -7.32 19.23
N GLY A 69 8.20 -6.63 18.40
CA GLY A 69 8.00 -7.02 17.00
C GLY A 69 9.29 -6.75 16.23
N SER A 70 9.89 -7.79 15.63
CA SER A 70 11.17 -7.70 14.93
C SER A 70 11.21 -6.51 13.97
N ASP A 71 12.37 -5.89 13.81
CA ASP A 71 12.56 -4.68 12.97
C ASP A 71 11.92 -4.83 11.57
N LEU A 72 11.88 -6.05 11.03
CA LEU A 72 11.19 -6.46 9.80
C LEU A 72 9.68 -6.12 9.77
N TRP A 73 8.94 -6.31 10.86
CA TRP A 73 7.50 -6.03 10.92
C TRP A 73 7.17 -4.54 11.01
N ARG A 74 8.11 -3.72 11.49
CA ARG A 74 7.94 -2.25 11.51
C ARG A 74 8.27 -1.64 10.16
N MET A 75 9.24 -2.21 9.45
CA MET A 75 9.55 -1.85 8.05
C MET A 75 8.38 -2.06 7.10
N SER A 76 7.62 -3.15 7.25
CA SER A 76 6.45 -3.44 6.39
C SER A 76 5.28 -2.46 6.52
N VAL A 77 5.36 -1.52 7.48
CA VAL A 77 4.33 -0.51 7.77
C VAL A 77 4.85 0.92 7.51
N PHE A 78 5.98 1.05 6.80
CA PHE A 78 6.58 2.34 6.43
C PHE A 78 6.93 3.25 7.62
N GLU A 79 7.34 2.66 8.74
CA GLU A 79 7.83 3.40 9.92
C GLU A 79 9.30 3.03 10.23
N PRO A 80 10.28 3.50 9.44
CA PRO A 80 11.69 3.25 9.74
C PRO A 80 12.13 3.95 11.02
N SER A 81 12.77 3.22 11.94
CA SER A 81 13.38 3.78 13.16
C SER A 81 14.78 4.32 12.88
N ASP A 82 15.59 3.52 12.19
CA ASP A 82 17.03 3.74 12.03
C ASP A 82 17.46 3.79 10.55
N GLU A 83 18.70 4.23 10.31
CA GLU A 83 19.30 4.29 8.96
C GLU A 83 19.34 2.90 8.28
N ARG A 84 19.56 1.84 9.08
CA ARG A 84 19.54 0.45 8.60
C ARG A 84 18.15 0.06 8.08
N ASP A 85 17.08 0.46 8.78
CA ASP A 85 15.71 0.20 8.36
C ASP A 85 15.38 0.91 7.06
N ARG A 86 15.87 2.15 6.90
CA ARG A 86 15.73 2.90 5.64
C ARG A 86 16.44 2.22 4.48
N ALA A 87 17.64 1.68 4.71
CA ALA A 87 18.36 0.93 3.68
C ALA A 87 17.58 -0.31 3.25
N VAL A 88 17.08 -1.10 4.21
CA VAL A 88 16.26 -2.28 3.92
C VAL A 88 14.95 -1.90 3.21
N LEU A 89 14.26 -0.85 3.65
CA LEU A 89 13.06 -0.33 2.98
C LEU A 89 13.32 0.11 1.55
N ARG A 90 14.49 0.73 1.26
CA ARG A 90 14.89 1.08 -0.11
C ARG A 90 15.11 -0.16 -0.97
N THR A 91 15.78 -1.19 -0.44
CA THR A 91 15.99 -2.44 -1.18
C THR A 91 14.67 -3.17 -1.41
N ALA A 92 13.81 -3.25 -0.39
CA ALA A 92 12.50 -3.87 -0.49
C ALA A 92 11.59 -3.12 -1.47
N SER A 93 11.57 -1.79 -1.44
CA SER A 93 10.77 -0.99 -2.38
C SER A 93 11.30 -1.09 -3.81
N ALA A 94 12.62 -1.17 -4.00
CA ALA A 94 13.21 -1.43 -5.31
C ALA A 94 12.80 -2.82 -5.85
N PHE A 95 12.79 -3.85 -5.00
CA PHE A 95 12.32 -5.18 -5.37
C PHE A 95 10.82 -5.17 -5.73
N VAL A 96 9.98 -4.54 -4.93
CA VAL A 96 8.54 -4.39 -5.22
C VAL A 96 8.33 -3.64 -6.54
N ALA A 97 9.08 -2.57 -6.79
CA ALA A 97 9.00 -1.82 -8.04
C ALA A 97 9.39 -2.69 -9.24
N TYR A 98 10.45 -3.49 -9.12
CA TYR A 98 10.85 -4.45 -10.15
C TYR A 98 9.76 -5.49 -10.43
N VAL A 99 9.24 -6.14 -9.37
CA VAL A 99 8.15 -7.13 -9.49
C VAL A 99 6.89 -6.50 -10.10
N ALA A 100 6.52 -5.29 -9.70
CA ALA A 100 5.38 -4.57 -10.24
C ALA A 100 5.58 -4.22 -11.72
N ALA A 101 6.76 -3.75 -12.12
CA ALA A 101 7.09 -3.44 -13.51
C ALA A 101 7.02 -4.70 -14.38
N THR A 102 7.69 -5.77 -13.98
CA THR A 102 7.67 -7.06 -14.70
C THR A 102 6.25 -7.65 -14.74
N GLY A 103 5.56 -7.69 -13.59
CA GLY A 103 4.19 -8.19 -13.50
C GLY A 103 3.21 -7.41 -14.37
N SER A 104 3.36 -6.08 -14.44
CA SER A 104 2.54 -5.24 -15.33
C SER A 104 2.75 -5.57 -16.81
N MET A 105 3.99 -5.86 -17.23
CA MET A 105 4.28 -6.28 -18.60
C MET A 105 3.71 -7.66 -18.91
N VAL A 106 3.82 -8.61 -17.98
CA VAL A 106 3.22 -9.94 -18.12
C VAL A 106 1.70 -9.82 -18.25
N ALA A 107 1.04 -9.03 -17.40
CA ALA A 107 -0.40 -8.79 -17.46
C ALA A 107 -0.82 -8.15 -18.79
N PHE A 108 -0.06 -7.17 -19.28
CA PHE A 108 -0.32 -6.54 -20.57
C PHE A 108 -0.16 -7.53 -21.74
N VAL A 109 0.91 -8.34 -21.76
CA VAL A 109 1.11 -9.38 -22.78
C VAL A 109 -0.02 -10.40 -22.73
N ALA A 110 -0.41 -10.86 -21.54
CA ALA A 110 -1.55 -11.76 -21.39
C ALA A 110 -2.85 -11.13 -21.94
N ALA A 111 -3.08 -9.84 -21.69
CA ALA A 111 -4.23 -9.13 -22.24
C ALA A 111 -4.21 -9.05 -23.78
N LEU A 112 -3.05 -8.81 -24.39
CA LEU A 112 -2.91 -8.84 -25.85
C LEU A 112 -3.20 -10.23 -26.45
N LEU A 113 -2.81 -11.30 -25.75
CA LEU A 113 -2.97 -12.67 -26.23
C LEU A 113 -4.40 -13.19 -26.05
N PHE A 114 -5.01 -12.94 -24.90
CA PHE A 114 -6.28 -13.57 -24.51
C PHE A 114 -7.49 -12.64 -24.59
N PHE A 115 -7.29 -11.33 -24.51
CA PHE A 115 -8.36 -10.32 -24.41
C PHE A 115 -8.27 -9.25 -25.50
N ARG A 116 -7.79 -9.62 -26.69
CA ARG A 116 -7.57 -8.68 -27.80
C ARG A 116 -8.84 -7.94 -28.24
N SER A 117 -10.02 -8.54 -28.08
CA SER A 117 -11.31 -7.91 -28.38
C SER A 117 -11.69 -6.81 -27.39
N GLU A 118 -11.13 -6.83 -26.17
CA GLU A 118 -11.43 -5.89 -25.10
C GLU A 118 -10.53 -4.66 -25.19
N THR A 119 -10.76 -3.82 -26.20
CA THR A 119 -9.93 -2.64 -26.52
C THR A 119 -9.70 -1.74 -25.30
N VAL A 120 -10.71 -1.58 -24.44
CA VAL A 120 -10.64 -0.76 -23.22
C VAL A 120 -9.64 -1.36 -22.22
N LEU A 121 -9.73 -2.66 -21.95
CA LEU A 121 -8.83 -3.37 -21.03
C LEU A 121 -7.39 -3.35 -21.54
N VAL A 122 -7.20 -3.63 -22.82
CA VAL A 122 -5.87 -3.63 -23.46
C VAL A 122 -5.23 -2.24 -23.39
N THR A 123 -6.00 -1.18 -23.69
CA THR A 123 -5.51 0.20 -23.63
C THR A 123 -5.17 0.60 -22.18
N TYR A 124 -6.02 0.24 -21.23
CA TYR A 124 -5.78 0.50 -19.81
C TYR A 124 -4.48 -0.16 -19.34
N LEU A 125 -4.28 -1.45 -19.63
CA LEU A 125 -3.07 -2.18 -19.23
C LEU A 125 -1.82 -1.68 -19.95
N ALA A 126 -1.94 -1.24 -21.21
CA ALA A 126 -0.84 -0.59 -21.93
C ALA A 126 -0.39 0.69 -21.22
N LEU A 127 -1.33 1.59 -20.92
CA LEU A 127 -1.05 2.85 -20.23
C LEU A 127 -0.50 2.60 -18.81
N GLN A 128 -1.05 1.62 -18.09
CA GLN A 128 -0.56 1.22 -16.78
C GLN A 128 0.89 0.71 -16.85
N ALA A 129 1.19 -0.20 -17.78
CA ALA A 129 2.53 -0.73 -17.96
C ALA A 129 3.52 0.39 -18.33
N MET A 130 3.14 1.30 -19.23
CA MET A 130 3.95 2.47 -19.57
C MET A 130 4.21 3.35 -18.36
N ALA A 131 3.18 3.69 -17.58
CA ALA A 131 3.30 4.55 -16.40
C ALA A 131 4.23 3.92 -15.34
N ILE A 132 4.06 2.63 -15.03
CA ILE A 132 4.90 1.93 -14.04
C ILE A 132 6.36 1.89 -14.51
N ASN A 133 6.61 1.55 -15.79
CA ASN A 133 7.98 1.49 -16.31
C ASN A 133 8.65 2.86 -16.39
N LEU A 134 7.90 3.92 -16.73
CA LEU A 134 8.39 5.29 -16.71
C LEU A 134 8.75 5.73 -15.28
N LEU A 135 7.86 5.50 -14.32
CA LEU A 135 8.11 5.82 -12.91
C LEU A 135 9.32 5.06 -12.36
N TRP A 136 9.47 3.79 -12.73
CA TRP A 136 10.63 2.98 -12.36
C TRP A 136 11.93 3.54 -12.98
N GLY A 137 11.92 3.86 -14.27
CA GLY A 137 13.07 4.48 -14.95
C GLY A 137 13.46 5.84 -14.36
N VAL A 138 12.48 6.71 -14.10
CA VAL A 138 12.69 8.00 -13.42
C VAL A 138 13.26 7.78 -12.02
N SER A 139 12.76 6.80 -11.28
CA SER A 139 13.24 6.50 -9.92
C SER A 139 14.71 6.09 -9.93
N ILE A 140 15.11 5.20 -10.85
CA ILE A 140 16.51 4.80 -11.03
C ILE A 140 17.36 6.01 -11.41
N TRP A 141 16.91 6.82 -12.36
CA TRP A 141 17.65 7.99 -12.83
C TRP A 141 17.88 9.02 -11.73
N VAL A 142 16.85 9.32 -10.91
CA VAL A 142 16.97 10.24 -9.77
C VAL A 142 17.98 9.70 -8.75
N VAL A 143 17.95 8.40 -8.46
CA VAL A 143 18.89 7.77 -7.53
C VAL A 143 20.32 7.82 -8.08
N ALA A 144 20.50 7.45 -9.35
CA ALA A 144 21.81 7.44 -10.00
C ALA A 144 22.47 8.83 -10.05
N ARG A 145 21.68 9.92 -10.13
CA ARG A 145 22.20 11.31 -10.09
C ARG A 145 22.52 11.84 -8.70
N ARG A 146 22.04 11.20 -7.64
CA ARG A 146 22.26 11.59 -6.24
C ARG A 146 23.31 10.73 -5.53
N SER A 147 23.82 9.71 -6.23
CA SER A 147 24.88 8.80 -5.79
C SER A 147 26.22 9.31 -6.31
#